data_AF-A0A7X8FFP0-F1
#
_entry.id   AF-A0A7X8FFP0-F1
#
_cell.length_a   1.000
_cell.length_b   1.000
_cell.length_c   1.000
_cell.angle_alpha   90.00
_cell.angle_beta   90.00
_cell.angle_gamma   90.00
#
_symmetry.space_group_name_H-M   'P 1'
#
loop_
_entity.id
_entity.type
_entity.pdbx_description
1 polymer ?
#
loop_
_entity_poly.entity_id
_entity_poly.type
_entity_poly.pdbx_seq_one_letter_code
_entity_poly.pdbx_strand_id
1 'polypeptide(L)'
;QAVAEAVQDLFMTPRFRVYANLDVVGVELGAALKNVIALSTGISDGMGYGDNTRAALMTRGLTEIKRLGIALGAQSQTFAGLTGLGDLIVTCNSMHSRNRRAGIMLGQGHSLTEVLHSIGMVVEGVETTKAAYHLAARLGVEMPITNQIYRVLFEDLSPPVAVENLMLRLKKHELEEVAQEGV
;
A
#
# COMPACT_ATOMS: atom_id res chain seq x y z
N GLN A 1 3.83 -12.93 -23.83
CA GLN A 1 4.86 -13.88 -23.36
C GLN A 1 6.23 -13.58 -23.96
N ALA A 2 6.43 -13.66 -25.28
CA ALA A 2 7.73 -13.37 -25.91
C ALA A 2 8.37 -12.02 -25.52
N VAL A 3 7.57 -10.96 -25.35
CA VAL A 3 8.06 -9.66 -24.88
C VAL A 3 8.58 -9.73 -23.44
N ALA A 4 7.88 -10.44 -22.54
CA ALA A 4 8.29 -10.58 -21.15
C ALA A 4 9.60 -11.38 -21.03
N GLU A 5 9.77 -12.40 -21.86
CA GLU A 5 11.01 -13.20 -21.95
C GLU A 5 12.17 -12.36 -22.49
N ALA A 6 11.96 -11.58 -23.56
CA ALA A 6 12.98 -10.68 -24.09
C ALA A 6 13.44 -9.64 -23.06
N VAL A 7 12.51 -9.08 -22.29
CA VAL A 7 12.82 -8.16 -21.18
C VAL A 7 13.56 -8.89 -20.05
N GLN A 8 13.13 -10.11 -19.71
CA GLN A 8 13.78 -10.93 -18.69
C GLN A 8 15.24 -11.20 -19.07
N ASP A 9 15.51 -11.64 -20.29
CA ASP A 9 16.87 -11.90 -20.79
C ASP A 9 17.73 -10.64 -20.79
N LEU A 10 17.16 -9.49 -21.16
CA LEU A 10 17.87 -8.21 -21.18
C LEU A 10 18.33 -7.75 -19.79
N PHE A 11 17.51 -7.96 -18.76
CA PHE A 11 17.79 -7.48 -17.40
C PHE A 11 18.46 -8.53 -16.50
N MET A 12 18.41 -9.82 -16.85
CA MET A 12 19.04 -10.87 -16.04
C MET A 12 20.56 -10.74 -16.01
N THR A 13 21.13 -10.72 -14.80
CA THR A 13 22.58 -10.73 -14.56
C THR A 13 22.90 -11.66 -13.39
N PRO A 14 24.19 -12.00 -13.14
CA PRO A 14 24.58 -12.79 -11.97
C PRO A 14 24.18 -12.18 -10.61
N ARG A 15 23.81 -10.90 -10.56
CA ARG A 15 23.41 -10.17 -9.34
C ARG A 15 21.96 -9.66 -9.37
N PHE A 16 21.23 -9.88 -10.46
CA PHE A 16 19.87 -9.39 -10.62
C PHE A 16 19.02 -10.42 -11.37
N ARG A 17 18.04 -10.98 -10.68
CA ARG A 17 17.16 -12.02 -11.22
C ARG A 17 15.77 -11.43 -11.44
N VAL A 18 15.25 -11.61 -12.65
CA VAL A 18 13.92 -11.14 -13.05
C VAL A 18 12.97 -12.33 -13.11
N TYR A 19 11.75 -12.14 -12.62
CA TYR A 19 10.67 -13.12 -12.66
C TYR A 19 9.53 -12.54 -13.48
N ALA A 20 9.21 -13.16 -14.61
CA ALA A 20 8.11 -12.73 -15.45
C ALA A 20 6.76 -13.06 -14.77
N ASN A 21 5.85 -12.09 -14.75
CA ASN A 21 4.45 -12.29 -14.38
C ASN A 21 3.58 -11.75 -15.52
N LEU A 22 2.63 -12.56 -15.97
CA LEU A 22 1.70 -12.19 -17.06
C LEU A 22 0.49 -11.40 -16.56
N ASP A 23 0.24 -11.40 -15.25
CA ASP A 23 -0.78 -10.56 -14.61
C ASP A 23 -0.28 -9.11 -14.46
N VAL A 24 -0.28 -8.38 -15.57
CA VAL A 24 0.15 -6.98 -15.63
C VAL A 24 -0.67 -6.11 -14.68
N VAL A 25 -1.98 -6.33 -14.60
CA VAL A 25 -2.89 -5.57 -13.73
C VAL A 25 -2.49 -5.75 -12.26
N GLY A 26 -2.27 -7.00 -11.81
CA GLY A 26 -1.83 -7.26 -10.44
C GLY A 26 -0.46 -6.68 -10.12
N VAL A 27 0.48 -6.73 -11.07
CA VAL A 27 1.82 -6.13 -10.91
C VAL A 27 1.72 -4.61 -10.74
N GLU A 28 1.01 -3.92 -11.62
CA GLU A 28 0.86 -2.46 -11.57
C GLU A 28 0.17 -2.00 -10.28
N LEU A 29 -0.91 -2.67 -9.89
CA LEU A 29 -1.66 -2.32 -8.68
C LEU A 29 -0.88 -2.61 -7.41
N GLY A 30 -0.17 -3.75 -7.34
CA GLY A 30 0.70 -4.07 -6.21
C GLY A 30 1.79 -3.02 -6.01
N ALA A 31 2.49 -2.66 -7.10
CA ALA A 31 3.57 -1.69 -7.07
C ALA A 31 3.09 -0.26 -6.75
N ALA A 32 1.89 0.13 -7.22
CA ALA A 32 1.35 1.45 -6.93
C ALA A 32 0.82 1.54 -5.50
N LEU A 33 -0.09 0.64 -5.11
CA LEU A 33 -0.89 0.76 -3.88
C LEU A 33 -0.07 0.50 -2.62
N LYS A 34 1.06 -0.23 -2.68
CA LYS A 34 1.98 -0.40 -1.55
C LYS A 34 2.42 0.95 -0.95
N ASN A 35 2.52 2.00 -1.77
CA ASN A 35 2.97 3.32 -1.34
C ASN A 35 1.97 3.98 -0.37
N VAL A 36 0.67 3.67 -0.52
CA VAL A 36 -0.39 4.09 0.42
C VAL A 36 -0.19 3.41 1.77
N ILE A 37 0.12 2.12 1.75
CA ILE A 37 0.37 1.36 2.99
C ILE A 37 1.66 1.83 3.65
N ALA A 38 2.69 2.17 2.87
CA ALA A 38 3.94 2.73 3.37
C ALA A 38 3.74 4.08 4.09
N LEU A 39 2.86 4.95 3.57
CA LEU A 39 2.45 6.18 4.27
C LEU A 39 1.78 5.83 5.61
N SER A 40 0.85 4.88 5.60
CA SER A 40 0.14 4.44 6.82
C SER A 40 1.10 3.90 7.89
N THR A 41 2.03 3.02 7.50
CA THR A 41 3.06 2.50 8.42
C THR A 41 3.98 3.59 8.91
N GLY A 42 4.32 4.56 8.05
CA GLY A 42 5.12 5.71 8.44
C GLY A 42 4.40 6.57 9.48
N ILE A 43 3.11 6.86 9.27
CA ILE A 43 2.29 7.61 10.23
C ILE A 43 2.27 6.90 11.57
N SER A 44 2.02 5.58 11.56
CA SER A 44 2.07 4.75 12.76
C SER A 44 3.42 4.88 13.49
N ASP A 45 4.54 4.79 12.77
CA ASP A 45 5.88 4.96 13.33
C ASP A 45 6.10 6.38 13.90
N GLY A 46 5.64 7.41 13.19
CA GLY A 46 5.74 8.82 13.62
C GLY A 46 4.95 9.12 14.90
N MET A 47 3.87 8.38 15.14
CA MET A 47 3.07 8.42 16.37
C MET A 47 3.68 7.61 17.53
N GLY A 48 4.80 6.91 17.30
CA GLY A 48 5.49 6.12 18.32
C GLY A 48 4.95 4.70 18.51
N TYR A 49 4.15 4.17 17.58
CA TYR A 49 3.79 2.75 17.60
C TYR A 49 4.96 1.86 17.19
N GLY A 50 4.94 0.61 17.67
CA GLY A 50 5.98 -0.37 17.41
C GLY A 50 5.70 -1.32 16.25
N ASP A 51 6.59 -2.29 16.09
CA ASP A 51 6.60 -3.22 14.96
C ASP A 51 5.33 -4.07 14.82
N ASN A 52 4.63 -4.36 15.93
CA ASN A 52 3.36 -5.11 15.88
C ASN A 52 2.27 -4.35 15.12
N THR A 53 2.13 -3.04 15.35
CA THR A 53 1.18 -2.20 14.63
C THR A 53 1.57 -2.10 13.16
N ARG A 54 2.87 -1.96 12.87
CA ARG A 54 3.38 -1.93 11.50
C ARG A 54 3.06 -3.22 10.76
N ALA A 55 3.34 -4.37 11.36
CA ALA A 55 3.05 -5.68 10.78
C ALA A 55 1.54 -5.85 10.53
N ALA A 56 0.68 -5.45 11.48
CA ALA A 56 -0.76 -5.47 11.31
C ALA A 56 -1.23 -4.59 10.13
N LEU A 57 -0.71 -3.36 10.02
CA LEU A 57 -1.02 -2.45 8.91
C LEU A 57 -0.57 -3.00 7.57
N MET A 58 0.61 -3.63 7.50
CA MET A 58 1.09 -4.26 6.28
C MET A 58 0.20 -5.42 5.85
N THR A 59 -0.15 -6.32 6.78
CA THR A 59 -1.02 -7.46 6.50
C THR A 59 -2.40 -7.02 6.02
N ARG A 60 -3.04 -6.09 6.75
CA ARG A 60 -4.37 -5.57 6.38
C ARG A 60 -4.32 -4.72 5.11
N GLY A 61 -3.21 -4.00 4.89
CA GLY A 61 -2.95 -3.24 3.68
C GLY A 61 -2.82 -4.14 2.45
N LEU A 62 -2.13 -5.28 2.56
CA LEU A 62 -2.04 -6.25 1.47
C LEU A 62 -3.42 -6.80 1.10
N THR A 63 -4.29 -7.06 2.09
CA THR A 63 -5.67 -7.48 1.86
C THR A 63 -6.47 -6.43 1.09
N GLU A 64 -6.30 -5.14 1.41
CA GLU A 64 -6.90 -4.03 0.65
C GLU A 64 -6.42 -4.00 -0.81
N ILE A 65 -5.11 -4.06 -1.02
CA ILE A 65 -4.49 -4.10 -2.35
C ILE A 65 -5.07 -5.27 -3.17
N LYS A 66 -5.11 -6.47 -2.57
CA LYS A 66 -5.65 -7.68 -3.18
C LYS A 66 -7.12 -7.51 -3.59
N ARG A 67 -7.95 -6.94 -2.70
CA ARG A 67 -9.38 -6.72 -2.93
C ARG A 67 -9.64 -5.79 -4.10
N LEU A 68 -8.94 -4.66 -4.15
CA LEU A 68 -9.04 -3.72 -5.28
C LEU A 68 -8.50 -4.34 -6.58
N GLY A 69 -7.41 -5.11 -6.48
CA GLY A 69 -6.84 -5.87 -7.59
C GLY A 69 -7.81 -6.84 -8.23
N ILE A 70 -8.45 -7.69 -7.43
CA ILE A 70 -9.42 -8.69 -7.90
C ILE A 70 -10.61 -8.00 -8.57
N ALA A 71 -11.11 -6.90 -8.02
CA ALA A 71 -12.19 -6.11 -8.62
C ALA A 71 -11.84 -5.53 -10.00
N LEU A 72 -10.54 -5.41 -10.32
CA LEU A 72 -10.01 -4.95 -11.61
C LEU A 72 -9.53 -6.09 -12.52
N GLY A 73 -9.73 -7.35 -12.11
CA GLY A 73 -9.36 -8.54 -12.90
C GLY A 73 -7.94 -9.06 -12.65
N ALA A 74 -7.25 -8.60 -11.61
CA ALA A 74 -5.95 -9.15 -11.22
C ALA A 74 -6.06 -10.55 -10.59
N GLN A 75 -4.98 -11.32 -10.66
CA GLN A 75 -4.89 -12.63 -10.03
C GLN A 75 -4.48 -12.48 -8.56
N SER A 76 -5.25 -13.11 -7.66
CA SER A 76 -5.03 -13.02 -6.22
C SER A 76 -3.62 -13.44 -5.78
N GLN A 77 -3.03 -14.43 -6.48
CA GLN A 77 -1.71 -14.98 -6.22
C GLN A 77 -0.58 -13.99 -6.52
N THR A 78 -0.77 -13.03 -7.43
CA THR A 78 0.23 -12.01 -7.79
C THR A 78 0.66 -11.19 -6.57
N PHE A 79 -0.27 -10.90 -5.67
CA PHE A 79 -0.01 -10.11 -4.46
C PHE A 79 0.81 -10.84 -3.40
N ALA A 80 0.87 -12.18 -3.44
CA ALA A 80 1.77 -12.95 -2.59
C ALA A 80 3.23 -12.93 -3.09
N GLY A 81 3.46 -12.50 -4.34
CA GLY A 81 4.77 -12.44 -4.96
C GLY A 81 5.58 -11.17 -4.65
N LEU A 82 6.66 -10.98 -5.41
CA LEU A 82 7.59 -9.85 -5.22
C LEU A 82 6.93 -8.49 -5.39
N THR A 83 6.00 -8.34 -6.34
CA THR A 83 5.33 -7.07 -6.63
C THR A 83 4.32 -6.63 -5.57
N GLY A 84 3.82 -7.57 -4.76
CA GLY A 84 2.88 -7.31 -3.68
C GLY A 84 3.61 -7.35 -2.35
N LEU A 85 3.69 -8.54 -1.75
CA LEU A 85 4.29 -8.76 -0.43
C LEU A 85 5.76 -8.31 -0.35
N GLY A 86 6.59 -8.72 -1.32
CA GLY A 86 8.04 -8.43 -1.27
C GLY A 86 8.34 -6.94 -1.25
N ASP A 87 7.77 -6.21 -2.20
CA ASP A 87 7.98 -4.78 -2.36
C ASP A 87 7.28 -3.97 -1.26
N LEU A 88 6.12 -4.43 -0.78
CA LEU A 88 5.46 -3.87 0.40
C LEU A 88 6.37 -3.94 1.64
N ILE A 89 6.99 -5.08 1.92
CA ILE A 89 7.87 -5.27 3.09
C ILE A 89 9.03 -4.28 3.07
N VAL A 90 9.76 -4.19 1.96
CA VAL A 90 10.92 -3.28 1.89
C VAL A 90 10.49 -1.82 1.93
N THR A 91 9.36 -1.47 1.29
CA THR A 91 8.87 -0.09 1.24
C THR A 91 8.38 0.40 2.61
N CYS A 92 7.74 -0.46 3.41
CA CYS A 92 7.24 -0.13 4.74
C CYS A 92 8.33 -0.13 5.84
N ASN A 93 9.45 -0.83 5.63
CA ASN A 93 10.52 -0.96 6.64
C ASN A 93 11.77 -0.11 6.33
N SER A 94 11.97 0.34 5.09
CA SER A 94 13.18 1.07 4.70
C SER A 94 13.05 2.58 4.91
N MET A 95 14.08 3.22 5.49
CA MET A 95 14.17 4.69 5.52
C MET A 95 14.50 5.30 4.15
N HIS A 96 14.91 4.49 3.18
CA HIS A 96 15.05 4.97 1.79
C HIS A 96 13.68 5.20 1.12
N SER A 97 12.60 4.61 1.65
CA SER A 97 11.24 4.86 1.19
C SER A 97 10.82 6.29 1.52
N ARG A 98 10.58 7.09 0.48
CA ARG A 98 10.04 8.44 0.60
C ARG A 98 8.64 8.43 1.20
N ASN A 99 7.82 7.44 0.84
CA ASN A 99 6.46 7.28 1.36
C ASN A 99 6.46 6.99 2.87
N ARG A 100 7.36 6.11 3.34
CA ARG A 100 7.50 5.86 4.78
C ARG A 100 7.97 7.10 5.52
N ARG A 101 9.01 7.80 5.03
CA ARG A 101 9.50 9.04 5.64
C ARG A 101 8.43 10.13 5.68
N ALA A 102 7.66 10.29 4.60
CA ALA A 102 6.52 11.21 4.56
C ALA A 102 5.51 10.86 5.64
N GLY A 103 5.15 9.58 5.74
CA GLY A 103 4.26 9.09 6.79
C GLY A 103 4.78 9.43 8.19
N ILE A 104 6.06 9.20 8.48
CA ILE A 104 6.66 9.51 9.79
C ILE A 104 6.46 10.98 10.15
N MET A 105 6.75 11.89 9.22
CA MET A 105 6.58 13.32 9.48
C MET A 105 5.11 13.71 9.69
N LEU A 106 4.19 13.13 8.89
CA LEU A 106 2.75 13.31 9.10
C LEU A 106 2.31 12.81 10.48
N GLY A 107 2.80 11.64 10.91
CA GLY A 107 2.53 11.07 12.23
C GLY A 107 3.08 11.91 13.39
N GLN A 108 4.14 12.67 13.14
CA GLN A 108 4.71 13.65 14.08
C GLN A 108 3.94 14.99 14.12
N GLY A 109 2.92 15.15 13.27
CA GLY A 109 2.05 16.33 13.24
C GLY A 109 2.46 17.41 12.24
N HIS A 110 3.43 17.14 11.36
CA HIS A 110 3.75 18.07 10.27
C HIS A 110 2.63 18.12 9.24
N SER A 111 2.39 19.31 8.67
CA SER A 111 1.45 19.47 7.57
C SER A 111 1.98 18.82 6.28
N LEU A 112 1.08 18.38 5.40
CA LEU A 112 1.47 17.78 4.12
C LEU A 112 2.40 18.69 3.30
N THR A 113 2.16 20.00 3.31
CA THR A 113 3.01 20.99 2.62
C THR A 113 4.45 20.98 3.14
N GLU A 114 4.63 20.97 4.47
CA GLU A 114 5.97 20.91 5.09
C GLU A 114 6.67 19.60 4.77
N VAL A 115 5.93 18.48 4.80
CA VAL A 115 6.46 17.15 4.48
C VAL A 115 6.97 17.08 3.05
N LEU A 116 6.17 17.53 2.07
CA LEU A 116 6.55 17.51 0.67
C LEU A 116 7.76 18.42 0.40
N HIS A 117 7.79 19.60 1.02
CA HIS A 117 8.94 20.51 0.93
C HIS A 117 10.22 19.87 1.52
N SER A 118 10.11 19.23 2.70
CA SER A 118 11.27 18.62 3.36
C SER A 118 11.81 17.39 2.65
N ILE A 119 10.95 16.59 1.99
CA ILE A 119 11.40 15.41 1.24
C ILE A 119 12.12 15.80 -0.06
N GLY A 120 11.74 16.94 -0.66
CA GLY A 120 12.40 17.49 -1.85
C GLY A 120 12.24 16.63 -3.11
N MET A 121 11.34 15.64 -3.08
CA MET A 121 11.05 14.71 -4.17
C MET A 121 9.57 14.35 -4.15
N VAL A 122 9.06 13.86 -5.28
CA VAL A 122 7.71 13.34 -5.38
C VAL A 122 7.51 12.18 -4.39
N VAL A 123 6.43 12.25 -3.63
CA VAL A 123 5.94 11.19 -2.74
C VAL A 123 4.75 10.54 -3.43
N GLU A 124 5.01 9.47 -4.20
CA GLU A 124 3.99 8.85 -5.08
C GLU A 124 2.74 8.41 -4.31
N GLY A 125 2.91 8.00 -3.05
CA GLY A 125 1.82 7.55 -2.18
C GLY A 125 0.71 8.59 -2.02
N VAL A 126 1.03 9.89 -2.06
CA VAL A 126 0.03 10.96 -1.90
C VAL A 126 -0.97 10.93 -3.05
N GLU A 127 -0.47 11.00 -4.29
CA GLU A 127 -1.32 10.95 -5.49
C GLU A 127 -1.97 9.57 -5.66
N THR A 128 -1.24 8.49 -5.35
CA THR A 128 -1.80 7.13 -5.40
C THR A 128 -2.95 6.97 -4.42
N THR A 129 -2.87 7.53 -3.20
CA THR A 129 -3.99 7.50 -2.25
C THR A 129 -5.24 8.14 -2.84
N LYS A 130 -5.10 9.32 -3.46
CA LYS A 130 -6.23 10.01 -4.10
C LYS A 130 -6.87 9.17 -5.20
N ALA A 131 -6.04 8.61 -6.08
CA ALA A 131 -6.51 7.75 -7.17
C ALA A 131 -7.19 6.47 -6.65
N ALA A 132 -6.57 5.80 -5.67
CA ALA A 132 -7.07 4.57 -5.08
C ALA A 132 -8.40 4.78 -4.35
N TYR A 133 -8.53 5.87 -3.58
CA TYR A 133 -9.77 6.23 -2.89
C TYR A 133 -10.94 6.37 -3.87
N HIS A 134 -10.77 7.18 -4.92
CA HIS A 134 -11.84 7.38 -5.91
C HIS A 134 -12.13 6.12 -6.73
N LEU A 135 -11.11 5.34 -7.08
CA LEU A 135 -11.29 4.09 -7.82
C LEU A 135 -12.05 3.05 -6.98
N ALA A 136 -11.68 2.88 -5.72
CA ALA A 136 -12.37 1.98 -4.80
C ALA A 136 -13.83 2.38 -4.61
N ALA A 137 -14.11 3.69 -4.45
CA ALA A 137 -15.47 4.20 -4.34
C ALA A 137 -16.31 3.90 -5.60
N ARG A 138 -15.76 4.10 -6.81
CA ARG A 138 -16.46 3.78 -8.07
C ARG A 138 -16.77 2.29 -8.22
N LEU A 139 -15.91 1.43 -7.71
CA LEU A 139 -16.06 -0.03 -7.80
C LEU A 139 -16.81 -0.64 -6.61
N GLY A 140 -17.18 0.16 -5.61
CA GLY A 140 -17.79 -0.36 -4.37
C GLY A 140 -16.84 -1.23 -3.53
N VAL A 141 -15.53 -1.04 -3.68
CA VAL A 141 -14.52 -1.81 -2.95
C VAL A 141 -14.20 -1.14 -1.62
N GLU A 142 -14.32 -1.89 -0.52
CA GLU A 142 -13.99 -1.40 0.80
C GLU A 142 -12.46 -1.29 0.99
N MET A 143 -11.93 -0.07 1.18
CA MET A 143 -10.50 0.21 1.39
C MET A 143 -10.23 1.06 2.65
N PRO A 144 -10.39 0.50 3.86
CA PRO A 144 -10.42 1.25 5.12
C PRO A 144 -9.16 2.08 5.43
N ILE A 145 -7.97 1.49 5.30
CA ILE A 145 -6.68 2.15 5.49
C ILE A 145 -6.55 3.25 4.44
N THR A 146 -6.77 2.93 3.17
CA THR A 146 -6.71 3.92 2.08
C THR A 146 -7.64 5.10 2.33
N ASN A 147 -8.86 4.83 2.82
CA ASN A 147 -9.83 5.87 3.16
C ASN A 147 -9.31 6.76 4.30
N GLN A 148 -8.75 6.20 5.37
CA GLN A 148 -8.19 7.04 6.44
C GLN A 148 -6.99 7.86 5.97
N ILE A 149 -6.10 7.28 5.16
CA ILE A 149 -4.95 8.02 4.60
C ILE A 149 -5.43 9.15 3.69
N TYR A 150 -6.47 8.92 2.88
CA TYR A 150 -7.07 9.98 2.06
C TYR A 150 -7.55 11.15 2.93
N ARG A 151 -8.27 10.87 4.02
CA ARG A 151 -8.78 11.91 4.91
C ARG A 151 -7.66 12.65 5.64
N VAL A 152 -6.58 11.96 6.02
CA VAL A 152 -5.39 12.60 6.61
C VAL A 152 -4.71 13.54 5.62
N LEU A 153 -4.61 13.13 4.35
CA LEU A 153 -3.90 13.90 3.32
C LEU A 153 -4.72 15.06 2.74
N PHE A 154 -6.04 14.90 2.65
CA PHE A 154 -6.91 15.78 1.84
C PHE A 154 -8.12 16.35 2.58
N GLU A 155 -8.40 15.91 3.81
CA GLU A 155 -9.53 16.38 4.63
C GLU A 155 -9.10 16.87 6.03
N ASP A 156 -7.80 17.13 6.23
CA ASP A 156 -7.20 17.61 7.49
C ASP A 156 -7.55 16.72 8.70
N LEU A 157 -7.81 15.43 8.48
CA LEU A 157 -8.05 14.49 9.57
C LEU A 157 -6.75 14.25 10.33
N SER A 158 -6.78 14.41 11.66
CA SER A 158 -5.57 14.15 12.45
C SER A 158 -5.23 12.65 12.50
N PRO A 159 -3.93 12.26 12.45
CA PRO A 159 -3.51 10.87 12.53
C PRO A 159 -4.04 10.08 13.74
N PRO A 160 -4.13 10.64 14.96
CA PRO A 160 -4.74 9.93 16.09
C PRO A 160 -6.20 9.52 15.84
N VAL A 161 -6.99 10.40 15.24
CA VAL A 161 -8.40 10.12 14.92
C VAL A 161 -8.50 9.08 13.80
N ALA A 162 -7.59 9.14 12.82
CA ALA A 162 -7.52 8.13 11.75
C ALA A 162 -7.27 6.72 12.31
N VAL A 163 -6.38 6.58 13.30
CA VAL A 163 -6.12 5.31 14.00
C VAL A 163 -7.34 4.85 14.78
N GLU A 164 -7.96 5.75 15.55
CA GLU A 164 -9.18 5.45 16.31
C GLU A 164 -10.30 4.91 15.39
N ASN A 165 -10.51 5.53 14.23
CA ASN A 165 -11.49 5.08 13.23
C ASN A 165 -11.21 3.66 12.71
N LEU A 166 -9.94 3.24 12.61
CA LEU A 166 -9.59 1.87 12.20
C LEU A 166 -9.88 0.85 13.31
N MET A 167 -9.67 1.24 14.57
CA MET A 167 -9.85 0.38 15.75
C MET A 167 -11.32 0.20 16.15
N LEU A 168 -12.16 1.23 15.95
CA LEU A 168 -13.59 1.19 16.29
C LEU A 168 -14.47 0.46 15.28
N ARG A 169 -13.87 -0.18 14.26
CA ARG A 169 -14.63 -0.93 13.25
C ARG A 169 -15.24 -2.20 13.84
N LEU A 170 -16.41 -2.56 13.33
CA LEU A 170 -17.10 -3.79 13.70
C LEU A 170 -16.21 -5.02 13.45
N LYS A 171 -16.26 -5.98 14.39
CA LYS A 171 -15.52 -7.25 14.31
C LYS A 171 -15.86 -7.97 13.00
N LYS A 172 -14.84 -8.43 12.26
CA LYS A 172 -14.97 -9.32 11.09
C LYS A 172 -14.10 -10.56 11.31
N HIS A 173 -14.51 -11.71 10.80
CA HIS A 173 -13.69 -12.92 10.84
C HIS A 173 -12.55 -12.83 9.80
N GLU A 174 -11.35 -13.27 10.18
CA GLU A 174 -10.15 -13.21 9.33
C GLU A 174 -10.25 -14.11 8.09
N LEU A 175 -10.95 -15.25 8.18
CA LEU A 175 -11.03 -16.27 7.14
C LEU A 175 -12.22 -16.12 6.17
N GLU A 176 -13.21 -15.28 6.47
CA GLU A 176 -14.35 -15.05 5.57
C GLU A 176 -13.92 -14.35 4.26
N GLU A 177 -12.78 -13.64 4.27
CA GLU A 177 -12.20 -13.01 3.08
C GLU A 177 -11.31 -13.95 2.24
N VAL A 178 -10.87 -15.09 2.81
CA VAL A 178 -10.07 -16.11 2.11
C VAL A 178 -10.97 -17.23 1.55
N ALA A 179 -12.07 -17.53 2.24
CA ALA A 179 -13.01 -18.61 1.86
C ALA A 179 -13.85 -18.32 0.61
N GLN A 180 -13.89 -17.07 0.12
CA GLN A 180 -14.52 -16.73 -1.16
C GLN A 180 -13.65 -17.06 -2.39
N GLU A 181 -12.43 -17.54 -2.20
CA GLU A 181 -11.51 -17.92 -3.28
C GLU A 181 -11.65 -19.39 -3.74
N GLY A 182 -12.71 -20.09 -3.32
CA GLY A 182 -12.83 -21.55 -3.48
C GLY A 182 -14.24 -22.10 -3.76
N VAL A 183 -15.10 -21.39 -4.50
CA VAL A 183 -16.31 -21.95 -5.14
C VAL A 183 -16.36 -21.57 -6.60
#